data_AF-A0A2N0X0F7-F1
#
_entry.id   AF-A0A2N0X0F7-F1
#
_cell.length_a   1.000
_cell.length_b   1.000
_cell.length_c   1.000
_cell.angle_alpha   90.00
_cell.angle_beta   90.00
_cell.angle_gamma   90.00
#
_symmetry.space_group_name_H-M   'P 1'
#
loop_
_entity.id
_entity.type
_entity.pdbx_description
1 polymer ?
#
loop_
_entity_poly.entity_id
_entity_poly.type
_entity_poly.pdbx_seq_one_letter_code
_entity_poly.pdbx_strand_id
1 'polypeptide(L)'
;MKNIGLLICCGLLTANVNATIMTGEVAQDAYVTYENYDLAWASPCSDGLLERSCAAIDLSEQSNYGWSVMTSDLFASLGINASTFKVDYSSANTESYNGNNYAKATGWFSNSYTHIDVTNGLAGLWSFVDVADADSYYETIVYRSAKSIDVPAPASVALFALGMAGLAFSRRKFKR
;
A
#
# COMPACT_ATOMS: atom_id res chain seq x y z
N MET A 1 23.65 6.83 -63.75
CA MET A 1 23.92 7.24 -62.35
C MET A 1 22.65 6.96 -61.54
N LYS A 2 22.79 6.20 -60.45
CA LYS A 2 21.72 5.72 -59.56
C LYS A 2 21.23 6.84 -58.65
N ASN A 3 19.91 6.94 -58.42
CA ASN A 3 19.36 7.58 -57.21
C ASN A 3 18.25 6.68 -56.64
N ILE A 4 18.57 6.01 -55.54
CA ILE A 4 17.65 5.18 -54.75
C ILE A 4 17.02 6.10 -53.71
N GLY A 5 15.70 6.31 -53.82
CA GLY A 5 14.92 7.03 -52.81
C GLY A 5 14.60 6.10 -51.64
N LEU A 6 15.15 6.40 -50.47
CA LEU A 6 14.85 5.71 -49.21
C LEU A 6 13.69 6.41 -48.52
N LEU A 7 12.52 5.77 -48.51
CA LEU A 7 11.32 6.22 -47.81
C LEU A 7 11.42 5.75 -46.34
N ILE A 8 11.66 6.67 -45.41
CA ILE A 8 11.70 6.36 -43.96
C ILE A 8 10.26 6.47 -43.42
N CYS A 9 9.64 5.32 -43.19
CA CYS A 9 8.36 5.18 -42.50
C CYS A 9 8.59 5.40 -40.99
N CYS A 10 8.26 6.59 -40.49
CA CYS A 10 8.28 6.91 -39.06
C CYS A 10 7.00 6.37 -38.42
N GLY A 11 7.00 5.09 -38.03
CA GLY A 11 5.91 4.47 -37.29
C GLY A 11 5.88 4.97 -35.85
N LEU A 12 4.97 5.89 -35.56
CA LEU A 12 4.62 6.31 -34.21
C LEU A 12 3.91 5.15 -33.50
N LEU A 13 4.69 4.35 -32.75
CA LEU A 13 4.15 3.41 -31.77
C LEU A 13 3.76 4.18 -30.52
N THR A 14 2.49 4.56 -30.41
CA THR A 14 1.90 5.04 -29.15
C THR A 14 1.72 3.83 -28.23
N ALA A 15 2.67 3.60 -27.32
CA ALA A 15 2.48 2.65 -26.23
C ALA A 15 1.47 3.26 -25.24
N ASN A 16 0.29 2.66 -25.11
CA ASN A 16 -0.61 2.96 -24.01
C ASN A 16 0.05 2.45 -22.73
N VAL A 17 0.61 3.35 -21.92
CA VAL A 17 1.06 3.03 -20.56
C VAL A 17 -0.19 3.07 -19.68
N ASN A 18 -0.84 1.92 -19.51
CA ASN A 18 -1.79 1.76 -18.41
C ASN A 18 -0.97 1.55 -17.13
N ALA A 19 -1.16 2.40 -16.13
CA ALA A 19 -0.61 2.14 -14.80
C ALA A 19 -1.35 0.92 -14.22
N THR A 20 -0.72 -0.24 -14.32
CA THR A 20 -1.21 -1.45 -13.66
C THR A 20 -1.05 -1.27 -12.16
N ILE A 21 -2.12 -1.53 -11.40
CA ILE A 21 -2.04 -1.58 -9.94
C ILE A 21 -0.93 -2.54 -9.52
N MET A 22 -0.08 -2.11 -8.61
CA MET A 22 0.98 -2.96 -8.09
C MET A 22 0.35 -4.06 -7.25
N THR A 23 0.55 -5.30 -7.69
CA THR A 23 0.11 -6.49 -6.97
C THR A 23 1.19 -6.94 -6.00
N GLY A 24 0.81 -7.59 -4.91
CA GLY A 24 1.67 -8.00 -3.82
C GLY A 24 1.65 -7.05 -2.62
N GLU A 25 2.45 -7.39 -1.62
CA GLU A 25 2.62 -6.58 -0.41
C GLU A 25 3.20 -5.20 -0.76
N VAL A 26 2.70 -4.15 -0.09
CA VAL A 26 3.26 -2.79 -0.19
C VAL A 26 4.75 -2.82 0.15
N ALA A 27 5.58 -2.26 -0.74
CA ALA A 27 7.03 -2.28 -0.58
C ALA A 27 7.47 -1.54 0.70
N GLN A 28 8.56 -2.00 1.31
CA GLN A 28 9.07 -1.47 2.57
C GLN A 28 9.45 0.02 2.51
N ASP A 29 9.79 0.53 1.33
CA ASP A 29 10.14 1.93 1.11
C ASP A 29 8.94 2.81 0.71
N ALA A 30 7.72 2.24 0.64
CA ALA A 30 6.48 2.92 0.29
C ALA A 30 5.59 3.28 1.50
N TYR A 31 5.96 2.85 2.70
CA TYR A 31 5.26 3.17 3.95
C TYR A 31 6.25 3.60 5.05
N VAL A 32 5.71 4.20 6.11
CA VAL A 32 6.44 4.50 7.33
C VAL A 32 5.84 3.72 8.49
N THR A 33 6.68 3.19 9.38
CA THR A 33 6.21 2.56 10.62
C THR A 33 6.22 3.61 11.73
N TYR A 34 5.07 3.85 12.35
CA TYR A 34 4.90 4.82 13.42
C TYR A 34 4.10 4.19 14.58
N GLU A 35 4.65 4.27 15.79
CA GLU A 35 4.17 3.58 17.00
C GLU A 35 4.05 2.06 16.83
N ASN A 36 2.93 1.57 16.30
CA ASN A 36 2.70 0.15 15.98
C ASN A 36 1.89 -0.04 14.68
N TYR A 37 1.90 0.97 13.82
CA TYR A 37 1.18 0.96 12.55
C TYR A 37 2.15 1.17 11.40
N ASP A 38 1.95 0.41 10.33
CA ASP A 38 2.51 0.78 9.05
C ASP A 38 1.50 1.72 8.39
N LEU A 39 1.97 2.89 7.99
CA LEU A 39 1.18 3.98 7.43
C LEU A 39 1.65 4.22 6.00
N ALA A 40 0.73 4.17 5.04
CA ALA A 40 1.04 4.47 3.65
C ALA A 40 0.20 5.64 3.17
N TRP A 41 0.87 6.66 2.63
CA TRP A 41 0.22 7.78 1.97
C TRP A 41 -0.20 7.35 0.57
N ALA A 42 -1.51 7.38 0.31
CA ALA A 42 -2.10 6.95 -0.94
C ALA A 42 -3.03 8.03 -1.51
N SER A 43 -3.28 7.91 -2.81
CA SER A 43 -4.25 8.70 -3.56
C SER A 43 -5.12 7.73 -4.38
N PRO A 44 -6.31 8.11 -4.86
CA PRO A 44 -6.87 9.46 -4.90
C PRO A 44 -7.48 9.94 -3.59
N CYS A 45 -8.52 9.28 -3.07
CA CYS A 45 -9.23 9.60 -1.82
C CYS A 45 -9.49 8.31 -1.04
N SER A 46 -10.31 8.37 0.01
CA SER A 46 -10.78 7.25 0.84
C SER A 46 -11.58 6.19 0.04
N ASP A 47 -12.47 5.44 0.71
CA ASP A 47 -13.25 4.35 0.14
C ASP A 47 -14.32 4.78 -0.88
N GLY A 48 -14.56 6.08 -1.04
CA GLY A 48 -15.52 6.66 -1.98
C GLY A 48 -16.98 6.38 -1.62
N LEU A 49 -17.27 5.95 -0.39
CA LEU A 49 -18.65 5.79 0.08
C LEU A 49 -19.27 7.12 0.52
N LEU A 50 -18.47 7.97 1.16
CA LEU A 50 -18.92 9.24 1.70
C LEU A 50 -18.52 10.43 0.80
N GLU A 51 -17.39 10.35 0.09
CA GLU A 51 -16.98 11.39 -0.85
C GLU A 51 -17.63 11.23 -2.23
N ARG A 52 -18.03 12.35 -2.85
CA ARG A 52 -18.67 12.37 -4.18
C ARG A 52 -17.75 12.80 -5.32
N SER A 53 -16.60 13.33 -4.97
CA SER A 53 -15.85 14.30 -5.78
C SER A 53 -14.50 13.74 -6.28
N CYS A 54 -14.05 12.61 -5.71
CA CYS A 54 -12.83 11.92 -6.10
C CYS A 54 -13.06 10.40 -6.20
N ALA A 55 -12.13 9.72 -6.88
CA ALA A 55 -12.21 8.27 -7.05
C ALA A 55 -11.92 7.55 -5.72
N ALA A 56 -12.46 6.33 -5.59
CA ALA A 56 -12.21 5.47 -4.45
C ALA A 56 -10.82 4.83 -4.51
N ILE A 57 -10.23 4.60 -3.34
CA ILE A 57 -9.04 3.77 -3.19
C ILE A 57 -9.36 2.30 -3.49
N ASP A 58 -8.44 1.61 -4.17
CA ASP A 58 -8.56 0.18 -4.43
C ASP A 58 -7.90 -0.63 -3.30
N LEU A 59 -8.72 -1.26 -2.46
CA LEU A 59 -8.29 -2.19 -1.41
C LEU A 59 -8.51 -3.66 -1.77
N SER A 60 -8.92 -3.97 -3.00
CA SER A 60 -9.31 -5.34 -3.41
C SER A 60 -8.20 -6.36 -3.17
N GLU A 61 -6.94 -5.95 -3.34
CA GLU A 61 -5.78 -6.76 -3.03
C GLU A 61 -5.21 -6.45 -1.64
N GLN A 62 -4.99 -5.18 -1.33
CA GLN A 62 -4.24 -4.76 -0.15
C GLN A 62 -4.92 -5.09 1.18
N SER A 63 -6.25 -5.23 1.19
CA SER A 63 -6.99 -5.73 2.35
C SER A 63 -6.57 -7.14 2.78
N ASN A 64 -6.10 -7.99 1.85
CA ASN A 64 -5.58 -9.32 2.19
C ASN A 64 -4.27 -9.28 2.99
N TYR A 65 -3.54 -8.15 2.92
CA TYR A 65 -2.34 -7.88 3.71
C TYR A 65 -2.63 -7.02 4.96
N GLY A 66 -3.91 -6.83 5.29
CA GLY A 66 -4.36 -6.12 6.49
C GLY A 66 -4.42 -4.60 6.34
N TRP A 67 -4.28 -4.05 5.12
CA TRP A 67 -4.42 -2.62 4.88
C TRP A 67 -5.89 -2.19 4.94
N SER A 68 -6.14 -1.02 5.48
CA SER A 68 -7.46 -0.40 5.58
C SER A 68 -7.35 1.11 5.49
N VAL A 69 -8.40 1.78 5.01
CA VAL A 69 -8.45 3.25 5.00
C VAL A 69 -8.53 3.78 6.43
N MET A 70 -7.76 4.82 6.71
CA MET A 70 -7.70 5.44 8.02
C MET A 70 -9.00 6.22 8.35
N THR A 71 -9.40 6.15 9.62
CA THR A 71 -10.46 7.01 10.17
C THR A 71 -9.87 8.33 10.68
N SER A 72 -10.69 9.38 10.70
CA SER A 72 -10.33 10.68 11.23
C SER A 72 -9.92 10.62 12.71
N ASP A 73 -10.64 9.81 13.51
CA ASP A 73 -10.32 9.58 14.92
C ASP A 73 -8.94 8.93 15.10
N LEU A 74 -8.59 7.93 14.28
CA LEU A 74 -7.29 7.26 14.38
C LEU A 74 -6.17 8.23 13.97
N PHE A 75 -6.34 8.97 12.89
CA PHE A 75 -5.41 10.00 12.43
C PHE A 75 -5.13 11.03 13.54
N ALA A 76 -6.19 11.56 14.15
CA ALA A 76 -6.08 12.52 15.25
C ALA A 76 -5.42 11.90 16.49
N SER A 77 -5.75 10.65 16.83
CA SER A 77 -5.19 9.95 18.00
C SER A 77 -3.68 9.70 17.89
N LEU A 78 -3.18 9.45 16.68
CA LEU A 78 -1.76 9.25 16.41
C LEU A 78 -1.00 10.58 16.34
N GLY A 79 -1.71 11.70 16.16
CA GLY A 79 -1.11 13.02 16.00
C GLY A 79 -0.22 13.15 14.75
N ILE A 80 -0.52 12.37 13.72
CA ILE A 80 0.27 12.32 12.49
C ILE A 80 -0.09 13.44 11.52
N ASN A 81 0.81 13.75 10.60
CA ASN A 81 0.60 14.71 9.51
C ASN A 81 1.56 14.39 8.35
N ALA A 82 1.60 15.22 7.31
CA ALA A 82 2.48 14.99 6.16
C ALA A 82 3.97 14.81 6.53
N SER A 83 4.47 15.45 7.59
CA SER A 83 5.86 15.29 8.03
C SER A 83 6.17 13.88 8.57
N THR A 84 5.15 13.13 9.01
CA THR A 84 5.30 11.72 9.42
C THR A 84 5.81 10.85 8.28
N PHE A 85 5.48 11.20 7.04
CA PHE A 85 5.88 10.44 5.85
C PHE A 85 7.21 10.92 5.25
N LYS A 86 7.87 11.91 5.86
CA LYS A 86 9.16 12.41 5.37
C LYS A 86 10.26 11.37 5.60
N VAL A 87 11.03 11.09 4.55
CA VAL A 87 12.11 10.10 4.55
C VAL A 87 13.42 10.69 4.03
N ASP A 88 14.54 10.07 4.37
CA ASP A 88 15.91 10.49 4.00
C ASP A 88 16.47 9.75 2.78
N TYR A 89 15.67 8.86 2.19
CA TYR A 89 15.99 8.15 0.95
C TYR A 89 15.19 8.70 -0.24
N SER A 90 15.58 8.29 -1.45
CA SER A 90 14.86 8.54 -2.69
C SER A 90 14.73 7.24 -3.47
N SER A 91 13.51 6.92 -3.88
CA SER A 91 13.18 5.72 -4.67
C SER A 91 11.98 5.99 -5.59
N ALA A 92 11.56 4.99 -6.36
CA ALA A 92 10.33 5.06 -7.15
C ALA A 92 9.07 5.28 -6.28
N ASN A 93 9.15 4.94 -4.99
CA ASN A 93 8.07 5.05 -4.01
C ASN A 93 8.22 6.31 -3.14
N THR A 94 8.92 7.32 -3.65
CA THR A 94 9.02 8.63 -3.01
C THR A 94 8.44 9.73 -3.88
N GLU A 95 7.88 10.75 -3.25
CA GLU A 95 7.51 12.02 -3.88
C GLU A 95 8.42 13.12 -3.35
N SER A 96 9.12 13.83 -4.25
CA SER A 96 10.04 14.90 -3.88
C SER A 96 9.33 16.25 -3.89
N TYR A 97 9.38 16.98 -2.77
CA TYR A 97 8.78 18.31 -2.64
C TYR A 97 9.60 19.20 -1.71
N ASN A 98 9.95 20.41 -2.17
CA ASN A 98 10.72 21.40 -1.44
C ASN A 98 11.99 20.84 -0.76
N GLY A 99 12.74 19.99 -1.48
CA GLY A 99 14.00 19.40 -1.00
C GLY A 99 13.83 18.26 0.02
N ASN A 100 12.59 17.79 0.23
CA ASN A 100 12.30 16.63 1.09
C ASN A 100 11.68 15.51 0.24
N ASN A 101 11.87 14.27 0.67
CA ASN A 101 11.20 13.11 0.08
C ASN A 101 10.13 12.61 1.04
N TYR A 102 9.01 12.17 0.48
CA TYR A 102 7.88 11.61 1.21
C TYR A 102 7.60 10.21 0.71
N ALA A 103 7.44 9.24 1.62
CA ALA A 103 7.04 7.88 1.25
C ALA A 103 5.62 7.90 0.63
N LYS A 104 5.48 7.21 -0.50
CA LYS A 104 4.29 7.18 -1.35
C LYS A 104 3.95 5.73 -1.69
N ALA A 105 2.68 5.37 -1.57
CA ALA A 105 2.18 4.05 -1.95
C ALA A 105 1.06 4.06 -3.01
N THR A 106 0.78 5.20 -3.65
CA THR A 106 -0.34 5.35 -4.61
C THR A 106 -0.45 4.21 -5.64
N GLY A 107 0.68 3.67 -6.13
CA GLY A 107 0.70 2.59 -7.11
C GLY A 107 0.08 1.26 -6.66
N TRP A 108 -0.01 0.99 -5.35
CA TRP A 108 -0.67 -0.22 -4.80
C TRP A 108 -2.17 -0.06 -4.63
N PHE A 109 -2.67 1.17 -4.70
CA PHE A 109 -4.02 1.53 -4.32
C PHE A 109 -4.80 2.21 -5.46
N SER A 110 -4.14 2.46 -6.58
CA SER A 110 -4.75 3.07 -7.75
C SER A 110 -4.09 2.63 -9.05
N ASN A 111 -4.91 2.49 -10.09
CA ASN A 111 -4.49 2.30 -11.48
C ASN A 111 -4.48 3.62 -12.28
N SER A 112 -4.88 4.73 -11.65
CA SER A 112 -5.08 6.02 -12.31
C SER A 112 -4.15 7.11 -11.78
N TYR A 113 -3.59 6.92 -10.58
CA TYR A 113 -2.73 7.88 -9.90
C TYR A 113 -1.38 7.24 -9.57
N THR A 114 -0.32 8.03 -9.63
CA THR A 114 1.08 7.59 -9.41
C THR A 114 1.90 8.53 -8.53
N HIS A 115 1.26 9.57 -8.01
CA HIS A 115 1.85 10.59 -7.15
C HIS A 115 0.94 10.81 -5.94
N ILE A 116 1.46 11.52 -4.94
CA ILE A 116 0.70 12.11 -3.83
C ILE A 116 0.81 13.63 -3.95
N ASP A 117 -0.25 14.37 -3.62
CA ASP A 117 -0.19 15.82 -3.49
C ASP A 117 0.32 16.22 -2.09
N VAL A 118 1.63 16.38 -2.01
CA VAL A 118 2.30 16.82 -0.78
C VAL A 118 1.79 18.19 -0.31
N THR A 119 1.36 19.06 -1.21
CA THR A 119 0.82 20.39 -0.85
C THR A 119 -0.47 20.24 -0.05
N ASN A 120 -1.36 19.34 -0.48
CA ASN A 120 -2.63 19.07 0.22
C ASN A 120 -2.38 18.43 1.59
N GLY A 121 -1.50 17.43 1.66
CA GLY A 121 -1.15 16.82 2.95
C GLY A 121 -0.52 17.82 3.94
N LEU A 122 0.33 18.74 3.47
CA LEU A 122 0.91 19.81 4.29
C LEU A 122 -0.13 20.85 4.73
N ALA A 123 -1.16 21.08 3.92
CA ALA A 123 -2.30 21.93 4.27
C ALA A 123 -3.31 21.23 5.21
N GLY A 124 -3.09 19.95 5.56
CA GLY A 124 -3.99 19.18 6.41
C GLY A 124 -5.25 18.70 5.69
N LEU A 125 -5.22 18.67 4.36
CA LEU A 125 -6.32 18.24 3.51
C LEU A 125 -6.22 16.73 3.32
N TRP A 126 -6.89 15.99 4.19
CA TRP A 126 -6.93 14.52 4.22
C TRP A 126 -8.36 14.00 4.12
N SER A 127 -8.55 12.87 3.44
CA SER A 127 -9.83 12.18 3.29
C SER A 127 -9.81 10.88 4.09
N PHE A 128 -10.92 10.64 4.79
CA PHE A 128 -11.08 9.58 5.77
C PHE A 128 -12.34 8.76 5.50
N VAL A 129 -12.35 7.51 5.97
CA VAL A 129 -13.48 6.58 5.74
C VAL A 129 -14.78 6.98 6.46
N ASP A 130 -14.67 7.84 7.47
CA ASP A 130 -15.74 8.23 8.38
C ASP A 130 -16.16 9.70 8.25
N VAL A 131 -15.58 10.45 7.30
CA VAL A 131 -15.87 11.87 7.08
C VAL A 131 -16.44 12.07 5.68
N ALA A 132 -17.61 12.71 5.60
CA ALA A 132 -18.22 13.10 4.34
C ALA A 132 -17.71 14.49 3.93
N ASP A 133 -16.64 14.52 3.15
CA ASP A 133 -16.07 15.78 2.67
C ASP A 133 -16.70 16.24 1.35
N ALA A 134 -16.96 17.54 1.26
CA ALA A 134 -17.62 18.15 0.10
C ALA A 134 -16.65 18.45 -1.06
N ASP A 135 -15.34 18.46 -0.80
CA ASP A 135 -14.32 18.84 -1.79
C ASP A 135 -13.58 17.64 -2.39
N SER A 136 -12.94 17.86 -3.52
CA SER A 136 -12.52 16.83 -4.50
C SER A 136 -11.05 16.41 -4.45
N TYR A 137 -10.28 16.86 -3.46
CA TYR A 137 -8.82 16.97 -3.60
C TYR A 137 -8.03 16.45 -2.40
N TYR A 138 -8.57 15.46 -1.72
CA TYR A 138 -8.00 14.99 -0.48
C TYR A 138 -7.18 13.73 -0.67
N GLU A 139 -5.90 13.80 -0.30
CA GLU A 139 -5.08 12.61 -0.15
C GLU A 139 -5.62 11.71 0.97
N THR A 140 -5.34 10.41 0.94
CA THR A 140 -5.74 9.51 2.01
C THR A 140 -4.54 8.79 2.62
N ILE A 141 -4.79 8.19 3.79
CA ILE A 141 -3.83 7.35 4.47
C ILE A 141 -4.48 6.00 4.65
N VAL A 142 -3.75 4.97 4.27
CA VAL A 142 -4.07 3.60 4.63
C VAL A 142 -3.12 3.12 5.71
N TYR A 143 -3.60 2.21 6.54
CA TYR A 143 -2.82 1.67 7.63
C TYR A 143 -3.02 0.17 7.75
N ARG A 144 -2.02 -0.48 8.35
CA ARG A 144 -2.14 -1.82 8.92
C ARG A 144 -1.43 -1.85 10.27
N SER A 145 -1.75 -2.83 11.11
CA SER A 145 -0.97 -3.06 12.33
C SER A 145 0.42 -3.59 11.95
N ALA A 146 1.48 -2.88 12.34
CA ALA A 146 2.87 -3.30 12.11
C ALA A 146 3.28 -4.47 13.01
N LYS A 147 2.58 -4.63 14.15
CA LYS A 147 2.79 -5.76 15.05
C LYS A 147 2.25 -7.01 14.37
N SER A 148 3.13 -7.97 14.11
CA SER A 148 2.74 -9.35 13.87
C SER A 148 1.81 -9.75 15.00
N ILE A 149 0.52 -9.92 14.70
CA ILE A 149 -0.38 -10.58 15.62
C ILE A 149 0.33 -11.90 15.94
N ASP A 150 0.63 -12.11 17.21
CA ASP A 150 1.28 -13.32 17.70
C ASP A 150 0.26 -14.44 17.53
N VAL A 151 0.11 -14.93 16.30
CA VAL A 151 -0.87 -15.95 15.94
C VAL A 151 -0.38 -17.22 16.61
N PRO A 152 -1.11 -17.78 17.60
CA PRO A 152 -0.73 -19.03 18.22
C PRO A 152 -0.55 -20.07 17.12
N ALA A 153 0.58 -20.79 17.13
CA ALA A 153 0.91 -21.74 16.09
C ALA A 153 -0.31 -22.63 15.75
N PRO A 154 -0.63 -22.83 14.47
CA PRO A 154 -1.84 -23.56 14.07
C PRO A 154 -1.92 -24.91 14.79
N ALA A 155 -3.12 -25.28 15.27
CA ALA A 155 -3.34 -26.55 15.97
C ALA A 155 -2.89 -27.77 15.12
N SER A 156 -2.82 -27.62 13.79
CA SER A 156 -2.25 -28.62 12.87
C SER A 156 -0.78 -28.95 13.16
N VAL A 157 0.05 -27.97 13.54
CA VAL A 157 1.46 -28.19 13.91
C VAL A 157 1.54 -28.96 15.22
N ALA A 158 0.70 -28.62 16.20
CA ALA A 158 0.62 -29.34 17.46
C ALA A 158 0.13 -30.79 17.28
N LEU A 159 -0.90 -30.99 16.44
CA LEU A 159 -1.43 -32.33 16.11
C LEU A 159 -0.41 -33.16 15.34
N PHE A 160 0.32 -32.55 14.40
CA PHE A 160 1.40 -33.22 13.68
C PHE A 160 2.52 -33.67 14.63
N ALA A 161 2.95 -32.78 15.54
CA ALA A 161 3.96 -33.09 16.55
C ALA A 161 3.49 -34.21 17.51
N LEU A 162 2.24 -34.15 17.96
CA LEU A 162 1.63 -35.20 18.79
C LEU A 162 1.52 -36.54 18.05
N GLY A 163 1.13 -36.52 16.78
CA GLY A 163 1.06 -37.71 15.93
C GLY A 163 2.44 -38.37 15.75
N MET A 164 3.46 -37.55 15.48
CA MET A 164 4.86 -37.99 15.38
C MET A 164 5.37 -38.60 16.70
N ALA A 165 5.06 -37.96 17.83
CA ALA A 165 5.41 -38.48 19.15
C ALA A 165 4.72 -39.83 19.41
N GLY A 166 3.42 -39.95 19.10
CA GLY A 166 2.67 -41.20 19.21
C GLY A 166 3.27 -42.35 18.40
N LEU A 167 3.68 -42.07 17.15
CA LEU A 167 4.37 -43.03 16.28
C LEU A 167 5.76 -43.45 16.82
N ALA A 168 6.51 -42.51 17.41
CA ALA A 168 7.80 -42.82 18.02
C ALA A 168 7.65 -43.75 19.24
N PHE A 169 6.61 -43.53 20.06
CA PHE A 169 6.32 -44.38 21.22
C PHE A 169 5.73 -45.75 20.84
N SER A 170 4.94 -45.85 19.77
CA SER A 170 4.34 -47.13 19.34
C SER A 170 5.40 -48.14 18.89
N ARG A 171 6.49 -47.69 18.25
CA ARG A 171 7.60 -48.55 17.81
C ARG A 171 8.36 -49.23 18.95
N ARG A 172 8.29 -48.70 20.19
CA ARG A 172 8.95 -49.31 21.35
C ARG A 172 8.23 -50.55 21.89
N LYS A 173 6.95 -50.76 21.55
CA LYS A 173 6.17 -51.91 22.05
C LYS A 173 6.30 -53.19 21.22
N PHE A 174 6.88 -53.14 20.03
CA PHE A 174 6.94 -54.29 19.11
C PHE A 174 8.20 -55.18 19.27
N LYS A 175 9.05 -54.92 20.27
CA LYS A 175 10.23 -55.75 20.61
C LYS A 175 10.04 -56.57 21.90
N ARG A 176 8.87 -57.17 22.11
CA ARG A 176 8.66 -58.23 23.10
C ARG A 176 8.17 -59.48 22.42
#